data_AF-A0A2D9XKN5-F1
#
_entry.id   AF-A0A2D9XKN5-F1
#
_cell.length_a   1.000
_cell.length_b   1.000
_cell.length_c   1.000
_cell.angle_alpha   90.00
_cell.angle_beta   90.00
_cell.angle_gamma   90.00
#
_symmetry.space_group_name_H-M   'P 1'
#
loop_
_entity.id
_entity.type
_entity.pdbx_description
1 polymer ?
#
loop_
_entity_poly.entity_id
_entity_poly.type
_entity_poly.pdbx_seq_one_letter_code
_entity_poly.pdbx_strand_id
1 'polypeptide(L)'
;MRKTLLLFIIPFICLAQNNDCGERPVKPVQLETQSKKEYKQSELYINYKHDLKIWKKCMSPLAISERDEGKLEKQKIEATIEKFKEKISNPCGDKPQKPIKQRGQKHDDYIKTTVYLNYKKVLKEWKNCMSPQGISKRNEATMDKDFEAILNKIRENCGDKPSKPFREKGLNHDEYKQTQSYIEYKQNLKAWNDCSSLTKKRFSWGECGDKPEKPFREEGLNHEEYKQKPSYIEYKRKLNTWRECIDSQKK
;
A
#
# COMPACT_ATOMS: atom_id res chain seq x y z
N MET A 1 27.03 -41.38 -60.74
CA MET A 1 27.63 -40.07 -60.39
C MET A 1 26.99 -38.98 -61.22
N ARG A 2 26.23 -38.08 -60.58
CA ARG A 2 25.95 -36.71 -61.04
C ARG A 2 25.29 -36.00 -59.86
N LYS A 3 26.06 -35.12 -59.20
CA LYS A 3 25.57 -34.18 -58.19
C LYS A 3 24.95 -33.03 -58.96
N THR A 4 23.63 -32.90 -58.93
CA THR A 4 22.96 -31.70 -59.44
C THR A 4 22.76 -30.76 -58.26
N LEU A 5 23.63 -29.75 -58.17
CA LEU A 5 23.43 -28.59 -57.32
C LEU A 5 22.17 -27.86 -57.83
N LEU A 6 21.09 -27.89 -57.05
CA LEU A 6 20.00 -26.92 -57.20
C LEU A 6 20.19 -25.85 -56.14
N LEU A 7 20.91 -24.79 -56.57
CA LEU A 7 20.87 -23.46 -56.00
C LEU A 7 19.42 -22.97 -56.03
N PHE A 8 18.66 -23.24 -54.98
CA PHE A 8 17.47 -22.44 -54.70
C PHE A 8 17.91 -21.18 -53.96
N ILE A 9 18.22 -20.17 -54.76
CA ILE A 9 18.11 -18.77 -54.37
C ILE A 9 16.62 -18.58 -54.03
N ILE A 10 16.27 -18.71 -52.76
CA ILE A 10 14.97 -18.26 -52.30
C ILE A 10 15.01 -16.74 -52.46
N PRO A 11 14.09 -16.14 -53.24
CA PRO A 11 14.02 -14.69 -53.33
C PRO A 11 13.82 -14.18 -51.91
N PHE A 12 14.69 -13.25 -51.49
CA PHE A 12 14.44 -12.37 -50.37
C PHE A 12 13.16 -11.61 -50.70
N ILE A 13 12.02 -12.22 -50.45
CA ILE A 13 10.76 -11.51 -50.37
C ILE A 13 10.85 -10.79 -49.04
N CYS A 14 11.49 -9.61 -49.06
CA CYS A 14 11.17 -8.54 -48.14
C CYS A 14 9.67 -8.26 -48.34
N LEU A 15 8.84 -9.02 -47.63
CA LEU A 15 7.51 -8.56 -47.25
C LEU A 15 7.76 -7.37 -46.31
N ALA A 16 8.04 -6.22 -46.92
CA ALA A 16 7.80 -4.94 -46.31
C ALA A 16 6.29 -4.89 -46.07
N GLN A 17 5.88 -5.44 -44.93
CA GLN A 17 4.61 -5.08 -44.33
C GLN A 17 4.75 -3.61 -43.99
N ASN A 18 4.21 -2.75 -44.86
CA ASN A 18 3.87 -1.38 -44.53
C ASN A 18 2.85 -1.43 -43.39
N ASN A 19 3.35 -1.59 -42.17
CA ASN A 19 2.63 -1.22 -40.97
C ASN A 19 3.01 0.24 -40.70
N ASP A 20 2.02 1.12 -40.52
CA ASP A 20 2.19 2.54 -40.16
C ASP A 20 3.04 2.78 -38.89
N CYS A 21 3.42 1.70 -38.20
CA CYS A 21 4.21 1.65 -36.98
C CYS A 21 5.73 1.78 -37.17
N GLY A 22 6.23 1.71 -38.41
CA GLY A 22 7.67 1.79 -38.72
C GLY A 22 8.50 0.58 -38.24
N GLU A 23 9.82 0.69 -38.39
CA GLU A 23 10.77 -0.37 -37.99
C GLU A 23 10.98 -0.45 -36.47
N ARG A 24 11.35 -1.65 -35.98
CA ARG A 24 11.64 -1.85 -34.57
C ARG A 24 12.85 -1.01 -34.16
N PRO A 25 12.75 -0.20 -33.09
CA PRO A 25 13.89 0.58 -32.60
C PRO A 25 15.09 -0.30 -32.26
N VAL A 26 16.27 0.14 -32.69
CA VAL A 26 17.54 -0.56 -32.45
C VAL A 26 18.10 -0.17 -31.08
N LYS A 27 18.54 -1.19 -30.31
CA LYS A 27 19.13 -0.95 -29.00
C LYS A 27 20.50 -0.27 -29.16
N PRO A 28 20.75 0.89 -28.54
CA PRO A 28 22.05 1.56 -28.61
C PRO A 28 23.11 0.70 -27.93
N VAL A 29 24.36 0.73 -28.41
CA VAL A 29 25.46 -0.04 -27.82
C VAL A 29 26.03 0.74 -26.63
N GLN A 30 26.38 0.03 -25.56
CA GLN A 30 27.07 0.61 -24.41
C GLN A 30 28.54 0.84 -24.78
N LEU A 31 29.05 2.05 -24.56
CA LEU A 31 30.47 2.37 -24.76
C LEU A 31 31.33 1.67 -23.69
N GLU A 32 32.54 1.25 -24.06
CA GLU A 32 33.45 0.51 -23.16
C GLU A 32 33.84 1.31 -21.91
N THR A 33 33.87 2.64 -22.02
CA THR A 33 34.21 3.57 -20.93
C THR A 33 33.01 3.92 -20.04
N GLN A 34 31.79 3.49 -20.39
CA GLN A 34 30.57 3.86 -19.68
C GLN A 34 30.14 2.76 -18.72
N SER A 35 29.84 3.09 -17.46
CA SER A 35 29.28 2.11 -16.53
C SER A 35 27.85 1.73 -16.91
N LYS A 36 27.39 0.53 -16.50
CA LYS A 36 26.04 0.03 -16.80
C LYS A 36 24.93 0.94 -16.24
N LYS A 37 25.20 1.66 -15.14
CA LYS A 37 24.24 2.59 -14.53
C LYS A 37 24.12 3.86 -15.36
N GLU A 38 25.24 4.42 -15.78
CA GLU A 38 25.31 5.60 -16.65
C GLU A 38 24.70 5.30 -18.03
N TYR A 39 24.98 4.14 -18.61
CA TYR A 39 24.38 3.72 -19.88
C TYR A 39 22.85 3.66 -19.81
N LYS A 40 22.29 3.13 -18.72
CA LYS A 40 20.83 3.08 -18.53
C LYS A 40 20.18 4.43 -18.25
N GLN A 41 20.96 5.40 -17.81
CA GLN A 41 20.54 6.78 -17.59
C GLN A 41 20.83 7.68 -18.81
N SER A 42 21.57 7.17 -19.80
CA SER A 42 21.84 7.90 -21.03
C SER A 42 20.57 8.14 -21.82
N GLU A 43 20.49 9.32 -22.43
CA GLU A 43 19.37 9.77 -23.25
C GLU A 43 19.06 8.78 -24.38
N LEU A 44 20.10 8.24 -25.03
CA LEU A 44 19.97 7.23 -26.08
C LEU A 44 19.23 5.97 -25.61
N TYR A 45 19.56 5.47 -24.41
CA TYR A 45 18.90 4.27 -23.87
C TYR A 45 17.47 4.55 -23.41
N ILE A 46 17.21 5.73 -22.83
CA ILE A 46 15.88 6.16 -22.40
C ILE A 46 14.96 6.30 -23.62
N ASN A 47 15.42 7.00 -24.66
CA ASN A 47 14.68 7.19 -25.90
C ASN A 47 14.40 5.84 -26.58
N TYR A 48 15.40 4.96 -26.69
CA TYR A 48 15.21 3.59 -27.18
C TYR A 48 14.11 2.82 -26.42
N LYS A 49 14.07 2.91 -25.08
CA LYS A 49 13.07 2.21 -24.27
C LYS A 49 11.66 2.78 -24.46
N HIS A 50 11.56 4.08 -24.66
CA HIS A 50 10.32 4.77 -24.96
C HIS A 50 9.79 4.36 -26.34
N ASP A 51 10.64 4.45 -27.37
CA ASP A 51 10.27 4.12 -28.75
C ASP A 51 9.92 2.63 -28.88
N LEU A 52 10.66 1.75 -28.19
CA LEU A 52 10.36 0.32 -28.17
C LEU A 52 8.99 0.04 -27.53
N LYS A 53 8.56 0.84 -26.55
CA LYS A 53 7.24 0.71 -25.91
C LYS A 53 6.13 1.14 -26.86
N ILE A 54 6.34 2.24 -27.60
CA ILE A 54 5.42 2.71 -28.64
C ILE A 54 5.30 1.69 -29.76
N TRP A 55 6.44 1.24 -30.29
CA TRP A 55 6.49 0.25 -31.36
C TRP A 55 5.80 -1.06 -30.97
N LYS A 56 6.05 -1.57 -29.74
CA LYS A 56 5.36 -2.77 -29.23
C LYS A 56 3.86 -2.60 -29.07
N LYS A 57 3.39 -1.39 -28.71
CA LYS A 57 1.96 -1.09 -28.67
C LYS A 57 1.35 -1.08 -30.06
N CYS A 58 2.05 -0.46 -31.02
CA CYS A 58 1.61 -0.34 -32.39
C CYS A 58 1.56 -1.70 -33.12
N MET A 59 2.54 -2.59 -32.85
CA MET A 59 2.64 -3.92 -33.47
C MET A 59 1.88 -5.04 -32.75
N SER A 60 1.23 -4.76 -31.61
CA SER A 60 0.49 -5.79 -30.86
C SER A 60 -0.85 -6.07 -31.55
N PRO A 61 -1.16 -7.32 -31.96
CA PRO A 61 -2.44 -7.69 -32.58
C PRO A 61 -3.68 -7.51 -31.67
N LEU A 62 -3.43 -7.17 -30.40
CA LEU A 62 -4.43 -6.91 -29.35
C LEU A 62 -4.38 -5.42 -28.96
N ALA A 63 -4.43 -4.50 -29.93
CA ALA A 63 -4.69 -3.09 -29.63
C ALA A 63 -6.13 -2.99 -29.10
N ILE A 64 -6.28 -3.23 -27.79
CA ILE A 64 -7.52 -3.12 -27.02
C ILE A 64 -8.03 -1.69 -27.20
N SER A 65 -9.23 -1.54 -27.77
CA SER A 65 -9.88 -0.23 -27.88
C SER A 65 -10.05 0.38 -26.48
N GLU A 66 -10.00 1.72 -26.36
CA GLU A 66 -10.15 2.44 -25.07
C GLU A 66 -11.39 1.98 -24.26
N ARG A 67 -12.41 1.44 -24.94
CA ARG A 67 -13.63 0.89 -24.35
C ARG A 67 -13.41 -0.38 -23.51
N ASP A 68 -12.40 -1.18 -23.86
CA ASP A 68 -12.08 -2.44 -23.22
C ASP A 68 -10.99 -2.28 -22.13
N GLU A 69 -10.17 -1.24 -22.18
CA GLU A 69 -9.25 -0.86 -21.09
C GLU A 69 -10.03 -0.53 -19.81
N GLY A 70 -11.12 0.24 -19.92
CA GLY A 70 -11.97 0.57 -18.77
C GLY A 70 -12.64 -0.65 -18.14
N LYS A 71 -12.95 -1.70 -18.91
CA LYS A 71 -13.52 -2.95 -18.40
C LYS A 71 -12.47 -3.79 -17.67
N LEU A 72 -11.25 -3.86 -18.20
CA LEU A 72 -10.14 -4.59 -17.59
C LEU A 72 -9.64 -3.90 -16.31
N GLU A 73 -9.64 -2.57 -16.29
CA GLU A 73 -9.29 -1.76 -15.12
C GLU A 73 -10.35 -1.91 -14.02
N LYS A 74 -11.64 -1.91 -14.39
CA LYS A 74 -12.73 -2.18 -13.45
C LYS A 74 -12.66 -3.58 -12.84
N GLN A 75 -12.33 -4.61 -13.63
CA GLN A 75 -12.11 -5.98 -13.13
C GLN A 75 -10.88 -6.09 -12.23
N LYS A 76 -9.79 -5.39 -12.54
CA LYS A 76 -8.60 -5.31 -11.67
C LYS A 76 -8.90 -4.60 -10.36
N ILE A 77 -9.70 -3.53 -10.40
CA ILE A 77 -10.14 -2.77 -9.23
C ILE A 77 -11.08 -3.63 -8.37
N GLU A 78 -12.04 -4.35 -8.97
CA GLU A 78 -12.92 -5.28 -8.26
C GLU A 78 -12.13 -6.41 -7.59
N ALA A 79 -11.19 -7.04 -8.30
CA ALA A 79 -10.29 -8.06 -7.72
C ALA A 79 -9.37 -7.49 -6.62
N THR A 80 -8.97 -6.22 -6.73
CA THR A 80 -8.19 -5.51 -5.71
C THR A 80 -9.04 -5.19 -4.49
N ILE A 81 -10.29 -4.77 -4.68
CA ILE A 81 -11.27 -4.53 -3.61
C ILE A 81 -11.61 -5.83 -2.89
N GLU A 82 -11.72 -6.95 -3.60
CA GLU A 82 -12.01 -8.26 -3.03
C GLU A 82 -10.83 -8.76 -2.18
N LYS A 83 -9.60 -8.62 -2.68
CA LYS A 83 -8.36 -8.82 -1.89
C LYS A 83 -8.25 -7.86 -0.70
N PHE A 84 -8.75 -6.64 -0.82
CA PHE A 84 -8.75 -5.66 0.27
C PHE A 84 -9.82 -5.99 1.32
N LYS A 85 -10.97 -6.51 0.92
CA LYS A 85 -12.03 -7.03 1.82
C LYS A 85 -11.58 -8.29 2.55
N GLU A 86 -10.87 -9.21 1.89
CA GLU A 86 -10.17 -10.33 2.56
C GLU A 86 -9.14 -9.82 3.59
N LYS A 87 -8.37 -8.78 3.25
CA LYS A 87 -7.36 -8.18 4.16
C LYS A 87 -7.95 -7.39 5.33
N ILE A 88 -9.13 -6.79 5.18
CA ILE A 88 -9.86 -6.11 6.28
C ILE A 88 -10.65 -7.11 7.13
N SER A 89 -10.96 -8.30 6.60
CA SER A 89 -11.48 -9.39 7.43
C SER A 89 -10.42 -9.73 8.48
N ASN A 90 -10.85 -9.84 9.74
CA ASN A 90 -9.98 -10.14 10.87
C ASN A 90 -9.12 -11.38 10.54
N PRO A 91 -7.80 -11.23 10.27
CA PRO A 91 -6.96 -12.35 9.84
C PRO A 91 -6.71 -13.35 10.99
N CYS A 92 -7.09 -13.00 12.21
CA CYS A 92 -7.07 -13.88 13.36
C CYS A 92 -8.33 -14.77 13.43
N GLY A 93 -9.31 -14.56 12.54
CA GLY A 93 -10.62 -15.20 12.59
C GLY A 93 -11.43 -14.77 13.82
N ASP A 94 -12.61 -15.37 13.97
CA ASP A 94 -13.47 -15.13 15.14
C ASP A 94 -12.81 -15.60 16.44
N LYS A 95 -13.21 -14.95 17.54
CA LYS A 95 -12.78 -15.38 18.88
C LYS A 95 -13.20 -16.84 19.09
N PRO A 96 -12.27 -17.74 19.45
CA PRO A 96 -12.62 -19.15 19.63
C PRO A 96 -13.69 -19.29 20.72
N GLN A 97 -14.69 -20.13 20.46
CA GLN A 97 -15.76 -20.39 21.41
C GLN A 97 -15.26 -21.27 22.56
N LYS A 98 -15.67 -20.93 23.78
CA LYS A 98 -15.34 -21.71 24.97
C LYS A 98 -16.12 -23.03 24.93
N PRO A 99 -15.46 -24.19 25.08
CA PRO A 99 -16.14 -25.48 25.09
C PRO A 99 -17.10 -25.58 26.28
N ILE A 100 -18.27 -26.17 26.07
CA ILE A 100 -19.30 -26.30 27.11
C ILE A 100 -18.89 -27.42 28.07
N LYS A 101 -19.06 -27.18 29.37
CA LYS A 101 -18.81 -28.16 30.42
C LYS A 101 -19.96 -29.18 30.45
N GLN A 102 -19.66 -30.48 30.54
CA GLN A 102 -20.69 -31.50 30.66
C GLN A 102 -21.42 -31.42 32.01
N ARG A 103 -22.71 -31.75 32.03
CA ARG A 103 -23.55 -31.72 33.23
C ARG A 103 -22.99 -32.73 34.26
N GLY A 104 -22.72 -32.28 35.48
CA GLY A 104 -22.17 -33.12 36.56
C GLY A 104 -20.63 -33.19 36.66
N GLN A 105 -19.89 -32.70 35.66
CA GLN A 105 -18.42 -32.66 35.72
C GLN A 105 -17.95 -31.68 36.82
N LYS A 106 -16.84 -31.95 37.52
CA LYS A 106 -16.21 -30.95 38.42
C LYS A 106 -15.39 -29.94 37.61
N HIS A 107 -15.23 -28.72 38.13
CA HIS A 107 -14.52 -27.66 37.39
C HIS A 107 -13.04 -28.01 37.17
N ASP A 108 -12.38 -28.53 38.20
CA ASP A 108 -10.95 -28.84 38.17
C ASP A 108 -10.61 -29.97 37.19
N ASP A 109 -11.54 -30.91 37.01
CA ASP A 109 -11.40 -31.97 36.01
C ASP A 109 -11.66 -31.44 34.60
N TYR A 110 -12.64 -30.55 34.45
CA TYR A 110 -12.95 -29.90 33.16
C TYR A 110 -11.77 -29.09 32.61
N ILE A 111 -11.05 -28.32 33.45
CA ILE A 111 -9.92 -27.51 32.98
C ILE A 111 -8.69 -28.35 32.60
N LYS A 112 -8.62 -29.61 33.03
CA LYS A 112 -7.56 -30.56 32.66
C LYS A 112 -7.89 -31.33 31.37
N THR A 113 -9.11 -31.22 30.85
CA THR A 113 -9.49 -31.91 29.61
C THR A 113 -8.69 -31.38 28.41
N THR A 114 -8.37 -32.27 27.48
CA THR A 114 -7.72 -31.95 26.21
C THR A 114 -8.48 -30.89 25.41
N VAL A 115 -9.82 -30.91 25.47
CA VAL A 115 -10.68 -29.92 24.80
C VAL A 115 -10.47 -28.51 25.36
N TYR A 116 -10.46 -28.37 26.69
CA TYR A 116 -10.22 -27.07 27.33
C TYR A 116 -8.79 -26.56 27.13
N LEU A 117 -7.80 -27.46 27.19
CA LEU A 117 -6.40 -27.12 26.96
C LEU A 117 -6.14 -26.66 25.53
N ASN A 118 -6.74 -27.32 24.54
CA ASN A 118 -6.67 -26.89 23.14
C ASN A 118 -7.35 -25.54 22.93
N TYR A 119 -8.54 -25.32 23.51
CA TYR A 119 -9.19 -24.01 23.51
C TYR A 119 -8.28 -22.91 24.08
N LYS A 120 -7.59 -23.17 25.19
CA LYS A 120 -6.66 -22.20 25.81
C LYS A 120 -5.47 -21.87 24.91
N LYS A 121 -4.92 -22.84 24.18
CA LYS A 121 -3.84 -22.60 23.21
C LYS A 121 -4.30 -21.70 22.08
N VAL A 122 -5.41 -22.05 21.42
CA VAL A 122 -5.99 -21.27 20.31
C VAL A 122 -6.38 -19.87 20.77
N LEU A 123 -6.97 -19.72 21.96
CA LEU A 123 -7.30 -18.41 22.53
C LEU A 123 -6.05 -17.55 22.78
N LYS A 124 -4.93 -18.14 23.20
CA LYS A 124 -3.68 -17.41 23.43
C LYS A 124 -3.11 -16.90 22.10
N GLU A 125 -3.11 -17.73 21.06
CA GLU A 125 -2.69 -17.35 19.71
C GLU A 125 -3.57 -16.25 19.14
N TRP A 126 -4.89 -16.37 19.28
CA TRP A 126 -5.85 -15.34 18.87
C TRP A 126 -5.60 -14.01 19.58
N LYS A 127 -5.39 -14.03 20.91
CA LYS A 127 -5.07 -12.83 21.70
C LYS A 127 -3.75 -12.18 21.27
N ASN A 128 -2.74 -12.99 20.97
CA ASN A 128 -1.45 -12.50 20.49
C ASN A 128 -1.60 -11.87 19.10
N CYS A 129 -2.39 -12.49 18.23
CA CYS A 129 -2.71 -11.99 16.90
C CYS A 129 -3.44 -10.63 16.97
N MET A 130 -4.44 -10.50 17.85
CA MET A 130 -5.23 -9.28 18.07
C MET A 130 -4.53 -8.24 18.96
N SER A 131 -3.33 -8.53 19.49
CA SER A 131 -2.59 -7.58 20.31
C SER A 131 -2.08 -6.39 19.48
N PRO A 132 -1.86 -5.21 20.08
CA PRO A 132 -1.30 -4.05 19.36
C PRO A 132 0.00 -4.36 18.61
N GLN A 133 0.86 -5.20 19.19
CA GLN A 133 2.13 -5.64 18.60
C GLN A 133 1.91 -6.62 17.43
N GLY A 134 0.92 -7.53 17.55
CA GLY A 134 0.53 -8.46 16.49
C GLY A 134 -0.17 -7.79 15.30
N ILE A 135 -0.86 -6.68 15.54
CA ILE A 135 -1.43 -5.82 14.49
C ILE A 135 -0.32 -5.02 13.78
N SER A 136 0.61 -4.43 14.53
CA SER A 136 1.76 -3.67 13.97
C SER A 136 2.60 -4.53 13.01
N LYS A 137 3.04 -5.71 13.46
CA LYS A 137 3.87 -6.63 12.65
C LYS A 137 3.18 -7.10 11.36
N ARG A 138 1.85 -7.18 11.35
CA ARG A 138 1.09 -7.58 10.16
C ARG A 138 0.90 -6.42 9.19
N ASN A 139 0.63 -5.23 9.71
CA ASN A 139 0.59 -4.02 8.88
C ASN A 139 1.96 -3.77 8.21
N GLU A 140 3.07 -4.14 8.86
CA GLU A 140 4.41 -4.14 8.28
C GLU A 140 4.57 -5.19 7.15
N ALA A 141 3.95 -6.36 7.24
CA ALA A 141 4.11 -7.46 6.28
C ALA A 141 3.19 -7.37 5.03
N THR A 142 2.08 -6.63 5.08
CA THR A 142 1.11 -6.51 3.96
C THR A 142 1.30 -5.29 3.06
N MET A 143 2.28 -4.43 3.33
CA MET A 143 2.44 -3.15 2.63
C MET A 143 3.71 -3.13 1.78
N ASP A 144 3.56 -3.31 0.47
CA ASP A 144 4.65 -3.08 -0.48
C ASP A 144 4.19 -2.25 -1.70
N LYS A 145 5.09 -1.34 -2.11
CA LYS A 145 4.99 -0.19 -3.04
C LYS A 145 4.42 1.12 -2.48
N ASP A 146 3.25 1.11 -1.86
CA ASP A 146 2.64 2.37 -1.38
C ASP A 146 3.38 2.93 -0.15
N PHE A 147 3.95 2.07 0.70
CA PHE A 147 4.67 2.51 1.91
C PHE A 147 6.02 3.16 1.60
N GLU A 148 6.80 2.62 0.67
CA GLU A 148 8.06 3.24 0.24
C GLU A 148 7.80 4.60 -0.42
N ALA A 149 6.75 4.71 -1.25
CA ALA A 149 6.34 5.98 -1.84
C ALA A 149 5.92 6.99 -0.77
N ILE A 150 5.15 6.56 0.23
CA ILE A 150 4.76 7.39 1.38
C ILE A 150 5.99 7.83 2.18
N LEU A 151 6.93 6.92 2.47
CA LEU A 151 8.15 7.24 3.20
C LEU A 151 9.03 8.23 2.44
N ASN A 152 9.18 8.04 1.13
CA ASN A 152 9.90 8.99 0.28
C ASN A 152 9.21 10.36 0.28
N LYS A 153 7.88 10.40 0.19
CA LYS A 153 7.13 11.67 0.24
C LYS A 153 7.23 12.35 1.59
N ILE A 154 7.20 11.59 2.69
CA ILE A 154 7.46 12.12 4.03
C ILE A 154 8.88 12.68 4.11
N ARG A 155 9.87 11.97 3.56
CA ARG A 155 11.26 12.44 3.56
C ARG A 155 11.44 13.72 2.75
N GLU A 156 10.81 13.81 1.57
CA GLU A 156 10.79 15.02 0.74
C GLU A 156 10.14 16.22 1.44
N ASN A 157 9.00 16.01 2.11
CA ASN A 157 8.21 17.11 2.68
C ASN A 157 8.63 17.48 4.12
N CYS A 158 9.05 16.50 4.91
CA CYS A 158 9.28 16.63 6.35
C CYS A 158 10.75 16.40 6.75
N GLY A 159 11.61 16.00 5.82
CA GLY A 159 13.00 15.65 6.09
C GLY A 159 13.17 14.33 6.84
N ASP A 160 14.41 14.07 7.26
CA ASP A 160 14.74 12.87 8.02
C ASP A 160 14.17 12.94 9.44
N LYS A 161 13.72 11.78 9.92
CA LYS A 161 13.23 11.66 11.30
C LYS A 161 14.38 11.99 12.27
N PRO A 162 14.18 12.88 13.26
CA PRO A 162 15.23 13.23 14.20
C PRO A 162 15.66 12.01 15.00
N SER A 163 16.97 11.87 15.19
CA SER A 163 17.56 10.78 15.96
C SER A 163 17.56 11.12 17.44
N LYS A 164 17.24 10.12 18.27
CA LYS A 164 17.25 10.28 19.72
C LYS A 164 18.70 10.51 20.18
N PRO A 165 18.99 11.55 20.99
CA PRO A 165 20.34 11.83 21.46
C PRO A 165 20.80 10.72 22.40
N PHE A 166 22.10 10.45 22.40
CA PHE A 166 22.69 9.47 23.31
C PHE A 166 22.59 9.96 24.75
N ARG A 167 22.37 9.04 25.70
CA ARG A 167 22.43 9.35 27.13
C ARG A 167 23.81 8.98 27.66
N GLU A 168 24.54 9.96 28.16
CA GLU A 168 25.86 9.74 28.76
C GLU A 168 25.80 8.79 29.96
N LYS A 169 26.87 8.03 30.15
CA LYS A 169 26.97 7.01 31.19
C LYS A 169 27.08 7.70 32.55
N GLY A 170 26.14 7.41 33.45
CA GLY A 170 26.09 8.00 34.79
C GLY A 170 25.04 9.10 34.97
N LEU A 171 24.46 9.64 33.89
CA LEU A 171 23.39 10.62 33.96
C LEU A 171 22.05 9.95 34.29
N ASN A 172 21.30 10.49 35.25
CA ASN A 172 19.96 9.99 35.58
C ASN A 172 19.03 10.17 34.37
N HIS A 173 18.05 9.28 34.20
CA HIS A 173 17.05 9.37 33.14
C HIS A 173 16.23 10.66 33.18
N ASP A 174 15.85 11.14 34.37
CA ASP A 174 15.03 12.34 34.48
C ASP A 174 15.86 13.61 34.26
N GLU A 175 17.11 13.63 34.71
CA GLU A 175 18.07 14.70 34.40
C GLU A 175 18.39 14.73 32.89
N TYR A 176 18.59 13.57 32.28
CA TYR A 176 18.77 13.43 30.83
C TYR A 176 17.60 14.04 30.05
N LYS A 177 16.34 13.88 30.51
CA LYS A 177 15.18 14.50 29.85
C LYS A 177 15.17 16.03 29.94
N GLN A 178 15.85 16.60 30.94
CA GLN A 178 16.00 18.05 31.09
C GLN A 178 17.18 18.60 30.28
N THR A 179 18.03 17.75 29.69
CA THR A 179 19.12 18.22 28.84
C THR A 179 18.56 18.91 27.61
N GLN A 180 19.25 19.98 27.17
CA GLN A 180 18.88 20.74 25.98
C GLN A 180 18.77 19.83 24.75
N SER A 181 19.71 18.90 24.57
CA SER A 181 19.71 17.95 23.45
C SER A 181 18.44 17.09 23.39
N TYR A 182 17.93 16.65 24.55
CA TYR A 182 16.71 15.85 24.62
C TYR A 182 15.45 16.69 24.39
N ILE A 183 15.41 17.92 24.93
CA ILE A 183 14.31 18.86 24.73
C ILE A 183 14.17 19.21 23.25
N GLU A 184 15.28 19.57 22.59
CA GLU A 184 15.33 19.84 21.15
C GLU A 184 14.90 18.63 20.33
N TYR A 185 15.41 17.43 20.66
CA TYR A 185 14.94 16.20 20.03
C TYR A 185 13.43 16.01 20.17
N LYS A 186 12.84 16.25 21.35
CA LYS A 186 11.41 16.09 21.58
C LYS A 186 10.58 17.10 20.79
N GLN A 187 11.04 18.34 20.68
CA GLN A 187 10.39 19.38 19.87
C GLN A 187 10.46 19.03 18.38
N ASN A 188 11.65 18.69 17.88
CA ASN A 188 11.85 18.29 16.48
C ASN A 188 11.06 17.02 16.14
N LEU A 189 11.01 16.04 17.04
CA LEU A 189 10.22 14.83 16.85
C LEU A 189 8.72 15.14 16.79
N LYS A 190 8.23 16.06 17.61
CA LYS A 190 6.82 16.50 17.57
C LYS A 190 6.51 17.14 16.22
N ALA A 191 7.30 18.13 15.80
CA ALA A 191 7.12 18.79 14.51
C ALA A 191 7.18 17.80 13.33
N TRP A 192 8.13 16.87 13.36
CA TRP A 192 8.25 15.82 12.35
C TRP A 192 7.04 14.89 12.35
N ASN A 193 6.55 14.46 13.53
CA ASN A 193 5.37 13.60 13.63
C ASN A 193 4.11 14.30 13.09
N ASP A 194 3.93 15.58 13.39
CA ASP A 194 2.82 16.38 12.89
C ASP A 194 2.87 16.48 11.35
N CYS A 195 4.05 16.81 10.79
CA CYS A 195 4.26 16.85 9.34
C CYS A 195 4.07 15.48 8.66
N SER A 196 4.66 14.42 9.22
CA SER A 196 4.53 13.04 8.71
C SER A 196 3.07 12.62 8.69
N SER A 197 2.32 12.93 9.76
CA SER A 197 0.90 12.57 9.85
C SER A 197 0.08 13.30 8.80
N LEU A 198 0.31 14.60 8.59
CA LEU A 198 -0.34 15.38 7.53
C LEU A 198 0.02 14.86 6.14
N THR A 199 1.29 14.53 5.90
CA THR A 199 1.75 13.98 4.61
C THR A 199 1.11 12.63 4.33
N LYS A 200 1.02 11.75 5.33
CA LYS A 200 0.30 10.47 5.21
C LYS A 200 -1.17 10.68 4.88
N LYS A 201 -1.84 11.63 5.54
CA LYS A 201 -3.23 11.96 5.25
C LYS A 201 -3.41 12.50 3.83
N ARG A 202 -2.56 13.42 3.37
CA ARG A 202 -2.58 13.92 1.99
C ARG A 202 -2.30 12.82 0.97
N PHE A 203 -1.44 11.87 1.29
CA PHE A 203 -1.22 10.72 0.42
C PHE A 203 -2.44 9.79 0.38
N SER A 204 -3.09 9.56 1.52
CA SER A 204 -4.31 8.74 1.59
C SER A 204 -5.54 9.39 0.95
N TRP A 205 -5.66 10.72 1.02
CA TRP A 205 -6.91 11.44 0.74
C TRP A 205 -6.75 12.60 -0.26
N GLY A 206 -5.57 12.75 -0.87
CA GLY A 206 -5.27 13.80 -1.85
C GLY A 206 -5.51 15.22 -1.32
N GLU A 207 -5.96 16.10 -2.22
CA GLU A 207 -6.26 17.51 -1.89
C GLU A 207 -7.57 17.69 -1.12
N CYS A 208 -8.37 16.64 -0.95
CA CYS A 208 -9.66 16.69 -0.28
C CYS A 208 -9.56 16.95 1.23
N GLY A 209 -8.34 16.92 1.78
CA GLY A 209 -8.07 17.24 3.18
C GLY A 209 -8.59 16.16 4.13
N ASP A 210 -8.72 16.54 5.41
CA ASP A 210 -9.08 15.62 6.47
C ASP A 210 -10.56 15.21 6.38
N LYS A 211 -10.80 13.91 6.58
CA LYS A 211 -12.17 13.39 6.72
C LYS A 211 -12.84 14.12 7.90
N PRO A 212 -14.03 14.70 7.70
CA PRO A 212 -14.70 15.45 8.76
C PRO A 212 -14.98 14.55 9.97
N GLU A 213 -14.84 15.14 11.15
CA GLU A 213 -15.04 14.43 12.40
C GLU A 213 -16.53 14.33 12.73
N LYS A 214 -16.95 13.13 13.15
CA LYS A 214 -18.34 12.89 13.55
C LYS A 214 -18.58 13.53 14.91
N PRO A 215 -19.59 14.39 15.07
CA PRO A 215 -19.84 15.05 16.36
C PRO A 215 -20.19 14.03 17.43
N PHE A 216 -19.83 14.30 18.68
CA PHE A 216 -20.17 13.41 19.78
C PHE A 216 -21.69 13.31 19.97
N ARG A 217 -22.18 12.12 20.33
CA ARG A 217 -23.57 11.92 20.72
C ARG A 217 -23.65 11.99 22.23
N GLU A 218 -24.32 13.01 22.75
CA GLU A 218 -24.63 13.15 24.18
C GLU A 218 -25.28 11.89 24.75
N GLU A 219 -24.91 11.58 25.99
CA GLU A 219 -25.43 10.42 26.71
C GLU A 219 -26.95 10.55 26.92
N GLY A 220 -27.69 9.46 26.69
CA GLY A 220 -29.16 9.45 26.77
C GLY A 220 -29.90 9.90 25.50
N LEU A 221 -29.22 10.49 24.51
CA LEU A 221 -29.87 10.92 23.27
C LEU A 221 -30.11 9.75 22.29
N ASN A 222 -31.35 9.62 21.79
CA ASN A 222 -31.70 8.62 20.79
C ASN A 222 -30.87 8.82 19.50
N HIS A 223 -30.54 7.73 18.81
CA HIS A 223 -29.83 7.77 17.53
C HIS A 223 -30.58 8.58 16.46
N GLU A 224 -31.90 8.45 16.36
CA GLU A 224 -32.67 9.19 15.35
C GLU A 224 -32.75 10.68 15.68
N GLU A 225 -32.94 11.04 16.95
CA GLU A 225 -32.91 12.43 17.43
C GLU A 225 -31.52 13.06 17.23
N TYR A 226 -30.46 12.30 17.51
CA TYR A 226 -29.09 12.72 17.27
C TYR A 226 -28.83 13.03 15.78
N LYS A 227 -29.44 12.28 14.85
CA LYS A 227 -29.31 12.58 13.41
C LYS A 227 -29.96 13.91 13.02
N GLN A 228 -30.98 14.35 13.75
CA GLN A 228 -31.65 15.63 13.51
C GLN A 228 -30.88 16.82 14.11
N LYS A 229 -29.85 16.60 14.94
CA LYS A 229 -29.05 17.71 15.49
C LYS A 229 -28.35 18.48 14.37
N PRO A 230 -28.32 19.83 14.42
CA PRO A 230 -27.65 20.65 13.41
C PRO A 230 -26.20 20.26 13.16
N SER A 231 -25.46 19.92 14.23
CA SER A 231 -24.06 19.48 14.15
C SER A 231 -23.89 18.19 13.35
N TYR A 232 -24.82 17.24 13.48
CA TYR A 232 -24.78 15.99 12.71
C TYR A 232 -25.14 16.20 11.25
N ILE A 233 -26.15 17.04 10.98
CA ILE A 233 -26.55 17.42 9.62
C ILE A 233 -25.39 18.10 8.89
N GLU A 234 -24.72 19.05 9.55
CA GLU A 234 -23.54 19.74 9.02
C GLU A 234 -22.38 18.76 8.76
N TYR A 235 -22.10 17.85 9.70
CA TYR A 235 -21.14 16.77 9.52
C TYR A 235 -21.47 15.91 8.30
N LYS A 236 -22.74 15.52 8.13
CA LYS A 236 -23.19 14.70 7.00
C LYS A 236 -22.98 15.42 5.67
N ARG A 237 -23.28 16.71 5.60
CA ARG A 237 -23.01 17.54 4.41
C ARG A 237 -21.52 17.56 4.10
N LYS A 238 -20.67 17.92 5.08
CA LYS A 238 -19.21 17.92 4.95
C LYS A 238 -18.66 16.55 4.51
N LEU A 239 -19.18 15.47 5.08
CA LEU A 239 -18.76 14.11 4.77
C LEU A 239 -19.10 13.73 3.32
N ASN A 240 -20.27 14.11 2.83
CA ASN A 240 -20.68 13.83 1.45
C ASN A 240 -19.78 14.60 0.47
N THR A 241 -19.56 15.90 0.70
CA THR A 241 -18.64 16.71 -0.12
C THR A 241 -17.21 16.14 -0.11
N TRP A 242 -16.72 15.71 1.05
CA TRP A 242 -15.41 15.07 1.16
C TRP A 242 -15.36 13.76 0.36
N ARG A 243 -16.41 12.93 0.40
CA ARG A 243 -16.51 11.70 -0.40
C ARG A 243 -16.53 11.99 -1.90
N GLU A 244 -17.31 12.97 -2.32
CA GLU A 244 -17.38 13.39 -3.73
C GLU A 244 -16.02 13.85 -4.26
N CYS A 245 -15.27 14.61 -3.45
CA CYS A 245 -13.90 15.01 -3.78
C CYS A 245 -12.97 13.80 -3.90
N ILE A 246 -13.04 12.85 -2.96
CA ILE A 246 -12.22 11.63 -3.01
C ILE A 246 -12.54 10.79 -4.25
N ASP A 247 -13.83 10.66 -4.59
CA ASP A 247 -14.25 9.87 -5.74
C ASP A 247 -13.95 10.57 -7.07
N SER A 248 -13.89 11.92 -7.11
CA SER A 248 -13.45 12.65 -8.30
C SER A 248 -11.94 12.54 -8.55
N GLN A 249 -11.12 12.39 -7.51
CA GLN A 249 -9.67 12.17 -7.63
C GLN A 249 -9.28 10.73 -7.97
N LYS A 250 -10.24 9.79 -7.96
CA LYS A 250 -10.05 8.39 -8.38
C LYS A 250 -10.34 8.13 -9.86
N LYS A 251 -10.95 9.09 -10.56
CA LYS A 251 -11.20 9.03 -12.01
C LYS A 251 -9.97 9.49 -12.77
#